data_AF-A0A6A2JNR1-F1
#
_entry.id   AF-A0A6A2JNR1-F1
#
_cell.length_a   1.000
_cell.length_b   1.000
_cell.length_c   1.000
_cell.angle_alpha   90.00
_cell.angle_beta   90.00
_cell.angle_gamma   90.00
#
_symmetry.space_group_name_H-M   'P 1'
#
loop_
_entity.id
_entity.type
_entity.pdbx_description
1 polymer ?
#
loop_
_entity_poly.entity_id
_entity_poly.type
_entity_poly.pdbx_seq_one_letter_code
_entity_poly.pdbx_strand_id
1 'polypeptide(L)'
;MRITVNGCIVDISIKRSCPVDLWNQAKENSKGKDRMSVEPNHYLEITRSHVHQIYRELETSGKVITVDLVRKPYYDVDEDNKTLLQVFREHNEQSRKLIGKDFISKTVQRYETTTRYLEEFIKKEYQLSDIALNNLEANFISKFDAFLKIEKGCAQNSAITRLKNLKKIIRIALENDWIKKDPFAYYRFKLKETYPEFLTMDEIKIILAKEFTIKRVEQVRDVFIFCSYTGLAFSDVKDLSPEHLLKDNKGELWIKIFLSFHSSVFSSKNLHRLNTSLAKSMIQIKF
;
A
#
# COMPACT_ATOMS: atom_id res chain seq x y z
N MET A 1 13.03 -0.55 37.50
CA MET A 1 12.18 0.41 38.25
C MET A 1 10.85 -0.26 38.51
N ARG A 2 10.29 -0.09 39.70
CA ARG A 2 9.01 -0.69 40.08
C ARG A 2 7.90 0.34 39.95
N ILE A 3 6.83 -0.01 39.23
CA ILE A 3 5.64 0.83 39.10
C ILE A 3 4.51 0.13 39.87
N THR A 4 3.82 0.88 40.73
CA THR A 4 2.65 0.39 41.47
C THR A 4 1.45 1.27 41.11
N VAL A 5 0.39 0.66 40.57
CA VAL A 5 -0.87 1.35 40.24
C VAL A 5 -2.02 0.52 40.78
N ASN A 6 -2.89 1.11 41.60
CA ASN A 6 -4.09 0.48 42.17
C ASN A 6 -3.82 -0.87 42.85
N GLY A 7 -2.69 -0.99 43.57
CA GLY A 7 -2.29 -2.22 44.27
C GLY A 7 -1.62 -3.30 43.40
N CYS A 8 -1.61 -3.12 42.09
CA CYS A 8 -0.89 -4.00 41.17
C CYS A 8 0.53 -3.47 40.92
N ILE A 9 1.51 -4.37 40.88
CA ILE A 9 2.94 -4.05 40.76
C ILE A 9 3.48 -4.59 39.44
N VAL A 10 4.29 -3.80 38.73
CA VAL A 10 5.12 -4.30 37.62
C VAL A 10 6.53 -3.73 37.67
N ASP A 11 7.49 -4.57 37.33
CA ASP A 11 8.88 -4.15 37.20
C ASP A 11 9.19 -3.85 35.73
N ILE A 12 9.85 -2.71 35.49
CA ILE A 12 10.30 -2.26 34.18
C ILE A 12 11.83 -2.17 34.10
N SER A 13 12.39 -2.57 32.96
CA SER A 13 13.83 -2.51 32.71
C SER A 13 14.23 -1.14 32.16
N ILE A 14 15.22 -0.50 32.78
CA ILE A 14 15.68 0.87 32.47
C ILE A 14 16.86 0.84 31.49
N LYS A 15 17.30 -0.35 31.05
CA LYS A 15 18.43 -0.60 30.13
C LYS A 15 19.75 0.13 30.52
N ARG A 16 19.93 0.44 31.81
CA ARG A 16 21.14 1.04 32.39
C ARG A 16 21.53 0.27 33.65
N SER A 17 22.83 0.19 33.92
CA SER A 17 23.40 -0.60 35.02
C SER A 17 24.24 0.27 35.93
N CYS A 18 24.24 -0.04 37.22
CA CYS A 18 25.06 0.60 38.24
C CYS A 18 25.75 -0.48 39.07
N PRO A 19 27.05 -0.33 39.42
CA PRO A 19 27.72 -1.25 40.35
C PRO A 19 26.99 -1.32 41.69
N VAL A 20 26.86 -2.53 42.25
CA VAL A 20 26.08 -2.79 43.47
C VAL A 20 26.58 -1.96 44.66
N ASP A 21 27.89 -1.79 44.78
CA ASP A 21 28.52 -1.04 45.87
C ASP A 21 28.17 0.46 45.84
N LEU A 22 27.89 0.99 44.65
CA LEU A 22 27.52 2.37 44.42
C LEU A 22 26.00 2.58 44.47
N TRP A 23 25.18 1.54 44.56
CA TRP A 23 23.73 1.69 44.64
C TRP A 23 23.27 2.05 46.07
N ASN A 24 22.36 3.02 46.17
CA ASN A 24 21.65 3.35 47.40
C ASN A 24 20.22 2.83 47.31
N GLN A 25 19.93 1.74 48.03
CA GLN A 25 18.59 1.15 48.03
C GLN A 25 17.53 2.08 48.63
N ALA A 26 17.85 2.84 49.67
CA ALA A 26 16.89 3.72 50.33
C ALA A 26 16.52 4.95 49.49
N LYS A 27 17.47 5.45 48.68
CA LYS A 27 17.28 6.60 47.80
C LYS A 27 17.00 6.21 46.34
N GLU A 28 17.03 4.91 46.04
CA GLU A 28 16.91 4.34 44.70
C GLU A 28 17.75 5.09 43.64
N ASN A 29 19.01 5.36 43.97
CA ASN A 29 19.95 6.09 43.11
C ASN A 29 21.41 5.67 43.36
N SER A 30 22.32 6.03 42.46
CA SER A 30 23.76 5.87 42.61
C SER A 30 24.34 6.89 43.61
N LYS A 31 25.28 6.44 44.46
CA LYS A 31 25.99 7.21 45.49
C LYS A 31 27.20 7.98 44.96
N GLY A 32 27.71 7.61 43.78
CA GLY A 32 28.93 8.21 43.24
C GLY A 32 28.74 9.68 42.85
N LYS A 33 29.80 10.47 43.00
CA LYS A 33 29.81 11.92 42.72
C LYS A 33 30.41 12.27 41.35
N ASP A 34 30.99 11.29 40.67
CA ASP A 34 31.54 11.43 39.33
C ASP A 34 30.43 11.46 38.27
N ARG A 35 30.75 11.99 37.09
CA ARG A 35 29.79 12.16 35.99
C ARG A 35 29.13 10.83 35.57
N MET A 36 29.85 9.71 35.63
CA MET A 36 29.33 8.38 35.26
C MET A 36 28.35 7.83 36.30
N SER A 37 28.49 8.25 37.56
CA SER A 37 27.54 7.90 38.63
C SER A 37 26.32 8.82 38.69
N VAL A 38 26.45 10.09 38.27
CA VAL A 38 25.36 11.07 38.27
C VAL A 38 24.45 10.95 37.03
N GLU A 39 24.98 10.58 35.86
CA GLU A 39 24.18 10.40 34.62
C GLU A 39 23.03 9.38 34.79
N PRO A 40 23.24 8.18 35.38
CA PRO A 40 22.15 7.25 35.67
C PRO A 40 21.06 7.84 36.56
N ASN A 41 21.43 8.66 37.55
CA ASN A 41 20.47 9.31 38.44
C ASN A 41 19.59 10.31 37.69
N HIS A 42 20.19 11.11 36.81
CA HIS A 42 19.44 12.03 35.96
C HIS A 42 18.49 11.29 35.02
N TYR A 43 18.96 10.18 34.43
CA TYR A 43 18.11 9.33 33.58
C TYR A 43 16.95 8.72 34.36
N LEU A 44 17.16 8.26 35.61
CA LEU A 44 16.11 7.76 36.49
C LEU A 44 15.04 8.83 36.76
N GLU A 45 15.43 10.07 37.04
CA GLU A 45 14.50 11.18 37.26
C GLU A 45 13.68 11.52 36.01
N ILE A 46 14.31 11.56 34.83
CA ILE A 46 13.59 11.74 33.55
C ILE A 46 12.59 10.59 33.34
N THR A 47 13.03 9.35 33.59
CA THR A 47 12.21 8.15 33.43
C THR A 47 11.00 8.18 34.36
N ARG A 48 11.19 8.55 35.64
CA ARG A 48 10.10 8.75 36.61
C ARG A 48 9.12 9.84 36.13
N SER A 49 9.65 10.97 35.69
CA SER A 49 8.85 12.09 35.17
C SER A 49 7.99 11.68 33.97
N HIS A 50 8.54 10.85 33.07
CA HIS A 50 7.82 10.33 31.92
C HIS A 50 6.67 9.39 32.31
N VAL A 51 6.92 8.45 33.23
CA VAL A 51 5.87 7.55 33.75
C VAL A 51 4.74 8.35 34.44
N HIS A 52 5.08 9.39 35.20
CA HIS A 52 4.08 10.29 35.78
C HIS A 52 3.29 11.06 34.72
N GLN A 53 3.90 11.43 33.60
CA GLN A 53 3.19 12.07 32.50
C GLN A 53 2.19 11.12 31.84
N ILE A 54 2.61 9.90 31.49
CA ILE A 54 1.72 8.85 30.94
C ILE A 54 0.52 8.63 31.86
N TYR A 55 0.77 8.55 33.18
CA TYR A 55 -0.30 8.39 34.16
C TYR A 55 -1.33 9.55 34.12
N ARG A 56 -0.86 10.81 34.09
CA ARG A 56 -1.74 11.99 34.00
C ARG A 56 -2.57 12.03 32.71
N GLU A 57 -1.97 11.63 31.59
CA GLU A 57 -2.67 11.56 30.29
C GLU A 57 -3.78 10.50 30.32
N LEU A 58 -3.52 9.34 30.95
CA LEU A 58 -4.53 8.30 31.14
C LEU A 58 -5.67 8.74 32.05
N GLU A 59 -5.36 9.45 33.14
CA GLU A 59 -6.36 10.04 34.05
C GLU A 59 -7.25 11.05 33.32
N THR A 60 -6.65 11.91 32.49
CA THR A 60 -7.37 12.90 31.67
C THR A 60 -8.28 12.23 30.63
N SER A 61 -7.91 11.05 30.14
CA SER A 61 -8.68 10.29 29.14
C SER A 61 -9.91 9.54 29.67
N GLY A 62 -10.11 9.53 31.00
CA GLY A 62 -11.27 8.88 31.65
C GLY A 62 -11.29 7.35 31.56
N LYS A 63 -10.19 6.71 31.15
CA LYS A 63 -10.07 5.24 31.08
C LYS A 63 -9.72 4.66 32.45
N VAL A 64 -10.16 3.43 32.72
CA VAL A 64 -9.75 2.69 33.92
C VAL A 64 -8.25 2.47 33.88
N ILE A 65 -7.50 3.09 34.79
CA ILE A 65 -6.04 3.03 34.80
C ILE A 65 -5.60 1.66 35.32
N THR A 66 -5.02 0.85 34.43
CA THR A 66 -4.39 -0.42 34.76
C THR A 66 -2.87 -0.31 34.63
N VAL A 67 -2.14 -1.18 35.33
CA VAL A 67 -0.67 -1.23 35.24
C VAL A 67 -0.20 -1.49 33.81
N ASP A 68 -0.93 -2.30 33.04
CA ASP A 68 -0.63 -2.53 31.62
C ASP A 68 -0.81 -1.29 30.76
N LEU A 69 -1.79 -0.44 31.07
CA LEU A 69 -1.99 0.83 30.36
C LEU A 69 -0.92 1.88 30.67
N VAL A 70 -0.19 1.76 31.78
CA VAL A 70 0.99 2.60 32.07
C VAL A 70 2.26 1.96 31.52
N ARG A 71 2.37 0.62 31.60
CA ARG A 71 3.54 -0.13 31.14
C ARG A 71 3.66 -0.16 29.62
N LYS A 72 2.55 -0.34 28.90
CA LYS A 72 2.55 -0.38 27.43
C LYS A 72 3.11 0.92 26.85
N PRO A 73 2.57 2.12 27.13
CA PRO A 73 3.15 3.38 26.65
C PRO A 73 4.61 3.61 27.06
N TYR A 74 5.05 3.09 28.22
CA TYR A 74 6.45 3.20 28.64
C TYR A 74 7.42 2.38 27.76
N TYR A 75 6.99 1.22 27.25
CA TYR A 75 7.77 0.44 26.28
C TYR A 75 7.44 0.84 24.82
N ASP A 76 6.21 1.28 24.56
CA ASP A 76 5.68 1.71 23.27
C ASP A 76 6.11 3.14 22.88
N VAL A 77 6.97 3.80 23.67
CA VAL A 77 7.75 4.96 23.19
C VAL A 77 8.58 4.58 21.95
N ASP A 78 8.83 3.28 21.73
CA ASP A 78 9.39 2.75 20.48
C ASP A 78 8.34 2.45 19.38
N GLU A 79 7.03 2.36 19.68
CA GLU A 79 5.96 2.21 18.67
C GLU A 79 5.68 3.51 17.91
N ASP A 80 6.05 4.67 18.46
CA ASP A 80 6.00 5.98 17.78
C ASP A 80 6.90 6.06 16.53
N ASN A 81 7.73 5.03 16.29
CA ASN A 81 8.63 4.95 15.15
C ASN A 81 8.26 3.81 14.17
N LYS A 82 6.97 3.56 13.91
CA LYS A 82 6.59 2.73 12.76
C LYS A 82 7.36 3.19 11.51
N THR A 83 7.99 2.24 10.85
CA THR A 83 8.80 2.52 9.68
C THR A 83 7.99 2.44 8.40
N LEU A 84 8.47 3.11 7.36
CA LEU A 84 7.78 3.18 6.09
C LEU A 84 7.64 1.81 5.43
N LEU A 85 8.72 0.99 5.40
CA LEU A 85 8.62 -0.34 4.81
C LEU A 85 7.80 -1.30 5.68
N GLN A 86 7.80 -1.14 7.01
CA GLN A 86 6.94 -1.94 7.89
C GLN A 86 5.47 -1.74 7.53
N VAL A 87 4.98 -0.49 7.49
CA VAL A 87 3.57 -0.20 7.16
C VAL A 87 3.23 -0.66 5.75
N PHE A 88 4.15 -0.50 4.80
CA PHE A 88 3.96 -1.01 3.45
C PHE A 88 3.83 -2.54 3.43
N ARG A 89 4.69 -3.27 4.14
CA ARG A 89 4.67 -4.74 4.20
C ARG A 89 3.40 -5.25 4.88
N GLU A 90 2.97 -4.63 5.98
CA GLU A 90 1.70 -4.94 6.65
C GLU A 90 0.51 -4.76 5.68
N HIS A 91 0.49 -3.65 4.92
CA HIS A 91 -0.53 -3.43 3.89
C HIS A 91 -0.50 -4.50 2.79
N ASN A 92 0.69 -4.90 2.33
CA ASN A 92 0.83 -5.93 1.31
C ASN A 92 0.34 -7.30 1.80
N GLU A 93 0.62 -7.64 3.06
CA GLU A 93 0.17 -8.89 3.66
C GLU A 93 -1.36 -8.94 3.77
N GLN A 94 -1.99 -7.86 4.23
CA GLN A 94 -3.44 -7.73 4.25
C GLN A 94 -4.03 -7.80 2.83
N SER A 95 -3.43 -7.10 1.88
CA SER A 95 -3.86 -7.12 0.47
C SER A 95 -3.78 -8.52 -0.13
N ARG A 96 -2.77 -9.32 0.24
CA ARG A 96 -2.61 -10.72 -0.18
C ARG A 96 -3.72 -11.61 0.37
N LYS A 97 -4.10 -11.42 1.64
CA LYS A 97 -5.21 -12.16 2.28
C LYS A 97 -6.57 -11.86 1.63
N LEU A 98 -6.69 -10.71 0.95
CA LEU A 98 -7.91 -10.25 0.29
C LEU A 98 -7.94 -10.52 -1.23
N ILE A 99 -6.99 -11.30 -1.75
CA ILE A 99 -7.00 -11.70 -3.16
C ILE A 99 -8.26 -12.53 -3.47
N GLY A 100 -8.96 -12.16 -4.55
CA GLY A 100 -10.22 -12.79 -4.97
C GLY A 100 -11.46 -12.24 -4.25
N LYS A 101 -11.28 -11.32 -3.31
CA LYS A 101 -12.36 -10.55 -2.68
C LYS A 101 -12.25 -9.08 -3.11
N ASP A 102 -11.41 -8.33 -2.41
CA ASP A 102 -11.23 -6.88 -2.63
C ASP A 102 -10.00 -6.57 -3.50
N PHE A 103 -9.08 -7.53 -3.65
CA PHE A 103 -7.86 -7.35 -4.43
C PHE A 103 -7.72 -8.39 -5.54
N ILE A 104 -7.08 -7.96 -6.62
CA ILE A 104 -6.66 -8.83 -7.72
C ILE A 104 -5.15 -9.06 -7.58
N SER A 105 -4.68 -10.27 -7.90
CA SER A 105 -3.27 -10.66 -7.79
C SER A 105 -2.31 -9.64 -8.44
N LYS A 106 -2.65 -9.14 -9.63
CA LYS A 106 -1.84 -8.13 -10.35
C LYS A 106 -1.70 -6.81 -9.58
N THR A 107 -2.71 -6.43 -8.80
CA THR A 107 -2.66 -5.22 -7.96
C THR A 107 -1.71 -5.45 -6.78
N VAL A 108 -1.79 -6.60 -6.11
CA VAL A 108 -0.88 -6.95 -5.00
C VAL A 108 0.57 -7.00 -5.49
N GLN A 109 0.82 -7.63 -6.63
CA GLN A 109 2.16 -7.69 -7.24
C GLN A 109 2.72 -6.29 -7.54
N ARG A 110 1.88 -5.33 -7.93
CA ARG A 110 2.31 -3.93 -8.13
C ARG A 110 2.73 -3.28 -6.82
N TYR A 111 2.00 -3.50 -5.73
CA TYR A 111 2.38 -3.03 -4.40
C TYR A 111 3.71 -3.64 -3.95
N GLU A 112 3.87 -4.96 -4.06
CA GLU A 112 5.13 -5.67 -3.73
C GLU A 112 6.32 -5.14 -4.53
N THR A 113 6.12 -4.89 -5.83
CA THR A 113 7.17 -4.32 -6.68
C THR A 113 7.53 -2.90 -6.23
N THR A 114 6.55 -2.09 -5.84
CA THR A 114 6.81 -0.75 -5.30
C THR A 114 7.57 -0.83 -3.98
N THR A 115 7.21 -1.75 -3.08
CA THR A 115 7.93 -1.97 -1.81
C THR A 115 9.39 -2.34 -2.05
N ARG A 116 9.66 -3.26 -2.99
CA ARG A 116 11.03 -3.63 -3.36
C ARG A 116 11.83 -2.44 -3.87
N TYR A 117 11.26 -1.64 -4.77
CA TYR A 117 11.94 -0.44 -5.29
C TYR A 117 12.18 0.61 -4.22
N LEU A 118 11.26 0.73 -3.27
CA LEU A 118 11.39 1.62 -2.13
C LEU A 118 12.52 1.16 -1.20
N GLU A 119 12.61 -0.14 -0.92
CA GLU A 119 13.70 -0.73 -0.12
C GLU A 119 15.07 -0.51 -0.78
N GLU A 120 15.17 -0.73 -2.09
CA GLU A 120 16.40 -0.46 -2.84
C GLU A 120 16.78 1.03 -2.84
N PHE A 121 15.79 1.92 -2.97
CA PHE A 121 15.99 3.37 -2.91
C PHE A 121 16.50 3.81 -1.53
N ILE A 122 15.84 3.36 -0.46
CA ILE A 122 16.21 3.71 0.92
C ILE A 122 17.64 3.27 1.21
N LYS A 123 17.99 2.03 0.83
CA LYS A 123 19.34 1.49 1.01
C LYS A 123 20.39 2.27 0.21
N LYS A 124 20.08 2.67 -1.01
CA LYS A 124 21.03 3.39 -1.87
C LYS A 124 21.23 4.84 -1.41
N GLU A 125 20.14 5.54 -1.12
CA GLU A 125 20.17 7.00 -0.92
C GLU A 125 20.43 7.39 0.54
N TYR A 126 19.90 6.62 1.49
CA TYR A 126 20.01 6.91 2.92
C TYR A 126 20.95 5.96 3.66
N GLN A 127 21.41 4.88 3.02
CA GLN A 127 22.23 3.81 3.63
C GLN A 127 21.57 3.19 4.87
N LEU A 128 20.23 3.20 4.90
CA LEU A 128 19.42 2.59 5.95
C LEU A 128 18.72 1.33 5.42
N SER A 129 18.33 0.43 6.33
CA SER A 129 17.43 -0.67 6.00
C SER A 129 15.97 -0.22 5.87
N ASP A 130 15.59 0.82 6.60
CA ASP A 130 14.24 1.39 6.63
C ASP A 130 14.28 2.83 7.16
N ILE A 131 13.17 3.57 7.04
CA ILE A 131 13.04 4.95 7.52
C ILE A 131 11.82 5.05 8.43
N ALA A 132 12.02 5.62 9.62
CA ALA A 132 10.93 5.96 10.52
C ALA A 132 10.00 6.99 9.87
N LEU A 133 8.68 6.79 9.94
CA LEU A 133 7.70 7.63 9.24
C LEU A 133 7.77 9.11 9.66
N ASN A 134 8.12 9.38 10.91
CA ASN A 134 8.32 10.72 11.46
C ASN A 134 9.55 11.45 10.90
N ASN A 135 10.52 10.72 10.33
CA ASN A 135 11.77 11.25 9.79
C ASN A 135 11.74 11.41 8.26
N LEU A 136 10.57 11.31 7.63
CA LEU A 136 10.45 11.52 6.19
C LEU A 136 10.67 12.99 5.81
N GLU A 137 11.72 13.23 5.02
CA GLU A 137 12.07 14.55 4.50
C GLU A 137 11.04 15.06 3.49
N ALA A 138 10.89 16.39 3.39
CA ALA A 138 9.96 17.02 2.45
C ALA A 138 10.26 16.71 0.96
N ASN A 139 11.52 16.43 0.62
CA ASN A 139 11.95 16.09 -0.74
C ASN A 139 11.99 14.58 -1.01
N PHE A 140 11.62 13.73 -0.04
CA PHE A 140 11.66 12.27 -0.16
C PHE A 140 10.89 11.78 -1.40
N ILE A 141 9.68 12.33 -1.63
CA ILE A 141 8.84 11.96 -2.77
C ILE A 141 9.50 12.30 -4.11
N SER A 142 10.14 13.47 -4.19
CA SER A 142 10.83 13.93 -5.40
C SER A 142 12.09 13.10 -5.68
N LYS A 143 12.86 12.76 -4.65
CA LYS A 143 14.02 11.86 -4.77
C LYS A 143 13.59 10.47 -5.23
N PHE A 144 12.51 9.92 -4.66
CA PHE A 144 11.99 8.63 -5.06
C PHE A 144 11.43 8.63 -6.49
N ASP A 145 10.74 9.69 -6.92
CA ASP A 145 10.29 9.86 -8.31
C ASP A 145 11.48 9.87 -9.30
N ALA A 146 12.56 10.59 -8.96
CA ALA A 146 13.78 10.61 -9.75
C ALA A 146 14.43 9.22 -9.82
N PHE A 147 14.55 8.51 -8.70
CA PHE A 147 15.04 7.13 -8.65
C PHE A 147 14.23 6.20 -9.56
N LEU A 148 12.90 6.27 -9.51
CA LEU A 148 12.04 5.44 -10.37
C LEU A 148 12.31 5.67 -11.86
N LYS A 149 12.57 6.91 -12.28
CA LYS A 149 12.79 7.26 -13.69
C LYS A 149 14.21 6.96 -14.15
N ILE A 150 15.21 7.33 -13.36
CA ILE A 150 16.62 7.26 -13.73
C ILE A 150 17.14 5.83 -13.54
N GLU A 151 16.95 5.26 -12.34
CA GLU A 151 17.57 3.98 -11.96
C GLU A 151 16.71 2.78 -12.36
N LYS A 152 15.38 2.94 -12.31
CA LYS A 152 14.45 1.86 -12.70
C LYS A 152 13.92 2.00 -14.12
N GLY A 153 14.31 3.05 -14.85
CA GLY A 153 13.86 3.27 -16.23
C GLY A 153 12.34 3.33 -16.38
N CYS A 154 11.60 3.69 -15.31
CA CYS A 154 10.14 3.73 -15.38
C CYS A 154 9.70 4.90 -16.25
N ALA A 155 8.83 4.61 -17.22
CA ALA A 155 8.09 5.65 -17.92
C ALA A 155 7.26 6.50 -16.93
N GLN A 156 6.97 7.75 -17.28
CA GLN A 156 6.28 8.74 -16.44
C GLN A 156 5.02 8.18 -15.75
N ASN A 157 4.11 7.55 -16.52
CA ASN A 157 2.85 7.04 -15.97
C ASN A 157 3.06 5.82 -15.05
N SER A 158 4.09 5.01 -15.33
CA SER A 158 4.49 3.88 -14.48
C SER A 158 5.08 4.37 -13.16
N ALA A 159 5.95 5.39 -13.20
CA ALA A 159 6.49 6.02 -11.99
C ALA A 159 5.36 6.62 -11.14
N ILE A 160 4.44 7.36 -11.75
CA ILE A 160 3.27 7.93 -11.05
C ILE A 160 2.39 6.85 -10.41
N THR A 161 2.18 5.73 -11.09
CA THR A 161 1.42 4.60 -10.51
C THR A 161 2.08 4.10 -9.22
N ARG A 162 3.42 4.00 -9.18
CA ARG A 162 4.15 3.60 -7.98
C ARG A 162 4.09 4.66 -6.88
N LEU A 163 4.17 5.94 -7.24
CA LEU A 163 4.00 7.03 -6.29
C LEU A 163 2.58 7.07 -5.70
N LYS A 164 1.55 6.74 -6.48
CA LYS A 164 0.18 6.59 -5.97
C LYS A 164 0.07 5.44 -4.97
N ASN A 165 0.76 4.32 -5.20
CA ASN A 165 0.83 3.22 -4.24
C ASN A 165 1.49 3.69 -2.92
N LEU A 166 2.61 4.41 -3.00
CA LEU A 166 3.26 5.00 -1.82
C LEU A 166 2.33 6.02 -1.12
N LYS A 167 1.60 6.85 -1.86
CA LYS A 167 0.64 7.80 -1.30
C LYS A 167 -0.47 7.11 -0.50
N LYS A 168 -0.90 5.91 -0.91
CA LYS A 168 -1.87 5.11 -0.12
C LYS A 168 -1.28 4.71 1.24
N ILE A 169 -0.01 4.34 1.29
CA ILE A 169 0.69 3.97 2.53
C ILE A 169 0.86 5.19 3.44
N ILE A 170 1.29 6.32 2.90
CA ILE A 170 1.40 7.58 3.66
C ILE A 170 0.04 8.00 4.20
N ARG A 171 -1.05 7.82 3.44
CA ARG A 171 -2.40 8.09 3.93
C ARG A 171 -2.79 7.20 5.10
N ILE A 172 -2.46 5.90 5.05
CA ILE A 172 -2.68 4.99 6.19
C ILE A 172 -1.89 5.49 7.41
N ALA A 173 -0.63 5.90 7.22
CA ALA A 173 0.19 6.44 8.30
C ALA A 173 -0.39 7.74 8.90
N LEU A 174 -0.92 8.64 8.07
CA LEU A 174 -1.61 9.85 8.52
C LEU A 174 -2.88 9.53 9.31
N GLU A 175 -3.69 8.57 8.83
CA GLU A 175 -4.93 8.14 9.48
C GLU A 175 -4.69 7.46 10.85
N ASN A 176 -3.46 6.98 11.10
CA ASN A 176 -3.04 6.39 12.37
C ASN A 176 -2.12 7.30 13.19
N ASP A 177 -1.99 8.58 12.82
CA ASP A 177 -1.14 9.59 13.48
C ASP A 177 0.36 9.24 13.58
N TRP A 178 0.86 8.25 12.82
CA TRP A 178 2.28 7.88 12.77
C TRP A 178 3.16 8.92 12.05
N ILE A 179 2.53 9.82 11.31
CA ILE A 179 3.20 10.94 10.65
C ILE A 179 2.34 12.20 10.79
N LYS A 180 2.97 13.32 11.18
CA LYS A 180 2.25 14.57 11.44
C LYS A 180 2.00 15.43 10.18
N LYS A 181 2.84 15.28 9.16
CA LYS A 181 2.81 16.09 7.94
C LYS A 181 2.77 15.20 6.71
N ASP A 182 1.90 15.51 5.75
CA ASP A 182 1.82 14.76 4.50
C ASP A 182 2.99 15.13 3.56
N PRO A 183 3.96 14.23 3.28
CA PRO A 183 5.03 14.48 2.31
C PRO A 183 4.52 14.64 0.87
N PHE A 184 3.27 14.25 0.57
CA PHE A 184 2.63 14.47 -0.73
C PHE A 184 1.85 15.78 -0.83
N ALA A 185 1.77 16.60 0.24
CA ALA A 185 0.90 17.79 0.28
C ALA A 185 1.09 18.73 -0.93
N TYR A 186 2.35 18.92 -1.36
CA TYR A 186 2.70 19.81 -2.47
C TYR A 186 3.10 19.05 -3.76
N TYR A 187 3.08 17.72 -3.74
CA TYR A 187 3.46 16.92 -4.90
C TYR A 187 2.27 16.73 -5.86
N ARG A 188 2.44 17.16 -7.12
CA ARG A 188 1.39 17.08 -8.15
C ARG A 188 1.72 16.01 -9.19
N PHE A 189 0.85 15.00 -9.30
CA PHE A 189 0.97 13.96 -10.33
C PHE A 189 0.70 14.55 -11.71
N LYS A 190 1.65 14.41 -12.64
CA LYS A 190 1.53 14.85 -14.03
C LYS A 190 1.60 13.64 -14.97
N LEU A 191 0.45 13.07 -15.32
CA LEU A 191 0.39 11.99 -16.30
C LEU A 191 0.76 12.52 -17.69
N LYS A 192 1.55 11.75 -18.43
CA LYS A 192 1.82 12.00 -19.84
C LYS A 192 0.68 11.36 -20.63
N GLU A 193 0.00 12.15 -21.47
CA GLU A 193 -0.97 11.60 -22.40
C GLU A 193 -0.29 10.61 -23.35
N THR A 194 -0.94 9.49 -23.57
CA THR A 194 -0.52 8.46 -24.52
C THR A 194 -1.62 8.31 -25.54
N TYR A 195 -1.26 8.33 -26.81
CA TYR A 195 -2.16 8.09 -27.93
C TYR A 195 -1.97 6.63 -28.36
N PRO A 196 -2.88 5.71 -27.99
CA PRO A 196 -2.77 4.34 -28.45
C PRO A 196 -2.93 4.31 -29.96
N GLU A 197 -2.02 3.64 -30.66
CA GLU A 197 -2.21 3.32 -32.06
C GLU A 197 -3.39 2.34 -32.19
N PHE A 198 -4.19 2.50 -33.25
CA PHE A 198 -5.33 1.67 -33.54
C PHE A 198 -5.27 1.19 -34.99
N LEU A 199 -5.85 0.02 -35.25
CA LEU A 199 -5.94 -0.53 -36.59
C LEU A 199 -7.13 0.06 -37.33
N THR A 200 -6.91 0.38 -38.59
CA THR A 200 -7.98 0.68 -39.56
C THR A 200 -8.73 -0.60 -39.93
N MET A 201 -9.95 -0.45 -40.45
CA MET A 201 -10.74 -1.60 -40.91
C MET A 201 -10.06 -2.39 -42.03
N ASP A 202 -9.26 -1.74 -42.87
CA ASP A 202 -8.54 -2.42 -43.94
C ASP A 202 -7.36 -3.23 -43.42
N GLU A 203 -6.64 -2.73 -42.41
CA GLU A 203 -5.62 -3.52 -41.70
C GLU A 203 -6.21 -4.74 -40.99
N ILE A 204 -7.40 -4.59 -40.36
CA ILE A 204 -8.13 -5.71 -39.76
C ILE A 204 -8.48 -6.78 -40.82
N LYS A 205 -8.96 -6.38 -42.01
CA LYS A 205 -9.25 -7.32 -43.11
C LYS A 205 -7.99 -8.05 -43.60
N ILE A 206 -6.85 -7.35 -43.68
CA ILE A 206 -5.57 -7.96 -44.05
C ILE A 206 -5.16 -9.03 -43.03
N ILE A 207 -5.29 -8.74 -41.73
CA ILE A 207 -5.00 -9.71 -40.67
C ILE A 207 -5.94 -10.91 -40.75
N LEU A 208 -7.23 -10.67 -40.97
CA LEU A 208 -8.24 -11.73 -41.12
C LEU A 208 -7.94 -12.67 -42.29
N ALA A 209 -7.56 -12.11 -43.45
CA ALA A 209 -7.24 -12.88 -44.65
C ALA A 209 -5.85 -13.56 -44.59
N LYS A 210 -5.03 -13.27 -43.57
CA LYS A 210 -3.69 -13.84 -43.46
C LYS A 210 -3.76 -15.32 -43.11
N GLU A 211 -3.18 -16.15 -43.99
CA GLU A 211 -2.99 -17.58 -43.72
C GLU A 211 -1.79 -17.83 -42.82
N PHE A 212 -1.96 -18.70 -41.83
CA PHE A 212 -0.94 -19.11 -40.89
C PHE A 212 -0.72 -20.62 -40.99
N THR A 213 0.55 -21.04 -41.07
CA THR A 213 0.90 -22.47 -41.06
C THR A 213 0.74 -23.11 -39.67
N ILE A 214 0.81 -22.30 -38.62
CA ILE A 214 0.73 -22.73 -37.22
C ILE A 214 -0.69 -22.50 -36.69
N LYS A 215 -1.45 -23.57 -36.46
CA LYS A 215 -2.84 -23.52 -35.95
C LYS A 215 -3.01 -22.69 -34.68
N ARG A 216 -2.03 -22.72 -33.77
CA ARG A 216 -2.07 -21.91 -32.53
C ARG A 216 -2.08 -20.40 -32.83
N VAL A 217 -1.36 -19.97 -33.86
CA VAL A 217 -1.32 -18.55 -34.25
C VAL A 217 -2.62 -18.15 -34.95
N GLU A 218 -3.19 -19.07 -35.73
CA GLU A 218 -4.51 -18.90 -36.33
C GLU A 218 -5.59 -18.66 -35.26
N GLN A 219 -5.61 -19.45 -34.19
CA GLN A 219 -6.52 -19.24 -33.07
C GLN A 219 -6.33 -17.87 -32.39
N VAL A 220 -5.07 -17.41 -32.26
CA VAL A 220 -4.79 -16.07 -31.71
C VAL A 220 -5.33 -14.97 -32.63
N ARG A 221 -5.18 -15.11 -33.96
CA ARG A 221 -5.79 -14.21 -34.95
C ARG A 221 -7.30 -14.17 -34.75
N ASP A 222 -7.96 -15.33 -34.71
CA ASP A 222 -9.41 -15.42 -34.65
C ASP A 222 -9.96 -14.76 -33.38
N VAL A 223 -9.34 -15.01 -32.23
CA VAL A 223 -9.69 -14.35 -30.96
C VAL A 223 -9.42 -12.85 -31.00
N PHE A 224 -8.31 -12.40 -31.59
CA PHE A 224 -7.98 -10.98 -31.73
C PHE A 224 -8.98 -10.25 -32.62
N ILE A 225 -9.32 -10.83 -33.77
CA ILE A 225 -10.32 -10.29 -34.69
C ILE A 225 -11.68 -10.26 -34.01
N PHE A 226 -12.08 -11.33 -33.34
CA PHE A 226 -13.32 -11.38 -32.57
C PHE A 226 -13.39 -10.26 -31.52
N CYS A 227 -12.33 -10.05 -30.72
CA CYS A 227 -12.26 -8.94 -29.77
C CYS A 227 -12.39 -7.58 -30.48
N SER A 228 -11.80 -7.43 -31.67
CA SER A 228 -11.83 -6.18 -32.44
C SER A 228 -13.23 -5.84 -32.97
N TYR A 229 -13.99 -6.85 -33.42
CA TYR A 229 -15.37 -6.66 -33.90
C TYR A 229 -16.39 -6.48 -32.77
N THR A 230 -16.19 -7.18 -31.65
CA THR A 230 -17.14 -7.18 -30.53
C THR A 230 -16.85 -6.11 -29.49
N GLY A 231 -15.60 -5.62 -29.43
CA GLY A 231 -15.12 -4.72 -28.38
C GLY A 231 -14.93 -5.40 -27.02
N LEU A 232 -15.03 -6.74 -26.95
CA LEU A 232 -14.83 -7.49 -25.71
C LEU A 232 -13.35 -7.54 -25.34
N ALA A 233 -13.05 -7.43 -24.04
CA ALA A 233 -11.70 -7.64 -23.55
C ALA A 233 -11.34 -9.13 -23.65
N PHE A 234 -10.07 -9.43 -23.93
CA PHE A 234 -9.59 -10.81 -23.98
C PHE A 234 -9.91 -11.61 -22.70
N SER A 235 -9.88 -10.97 -21.54
CA SER A 235 -10.26 -11.60 -20.27
C SER A 235 -11.71 -12.11 -20.27
N ASP A 236 -12.63 -11.35 -20.86
CA ASP A 236 -14.04 -11.75 -20.94
C ASP A 236 -14.25 -12.82 -22.02
N VAL A 237 -13.52 -12.73 -23.14
CA VAL A 237 -13.58 -13.74 -24.22
C VAL A 237 -13.01 -15.08 -23.76
N LYS A 238 -11.97 -15.06 -22.92
CA LYS A 238 -11.35 -16.27 -22.37
C LYS A 238 -12.34 -17.10 -21.54
N ASP A 239 -13.25 -16.44 -20.84
CA ASP A 239 -14.23 -17.08 -19.95
C ASP A 239 -15.57 -17.33 -20.68
N LEU A 240 -15.65 -17.03 -21.99
CA LEU A 240 -16.83 -17.28 -22.81
C LEU A 240 -17.06 -18.79 -22.98
N SER A 241 -18.31 -19.19 -22.84
CA SER A 241 -18.77 -20.58 -22.95
C SER A 241 -20.06 -20.65 -23.78
N PRO A 242 -20.46 -21.84 -24.26
CA PRO A 242 -21.70 -21.99 -25.03
C PRO A 242 -22.97 -21.52 -24.30
N GLU A 243 -22.99 -21.49 -22.96
CA GLU A 243 -24.14 -21.03 -22.18
C GLU A 243 -24.39 -19.51 -22.32
N HIS A 244 -23.36 -18.77 -22.75
CA HIS A 244 -23.45 -17.35 -23.03
C HIS A 244 -24.03 -17.05 -24.42
N LEU A 245 -24.21 -18.07 -25.28
CA LEU A 245 -24.79 -17.94 -26.60
C LEU A 245 -26.29 -18.19 -26.54
N LEU A 246 -27.08 -17.16 -26.82
CA LEU A 246 -28.53 -17.23 -26.87
C LEU A 246 -29.01 -17.07 -28.31
N LYS A 247 -30.07 -17.81 -28.66
CA LYS A 247 -30.80 -17.55 -29.90
C LYS A 247 -32.02 -16.69 -29.59
N ASP A 248 -32.28 -15.70 -30.41
CA ASP A 248 -33.53 -14.95 -30.33
C ASP A 248 -34.69 -15.66 -31.07
N ASN A 249 -35.86 -15.03 -31.06
CA ASN A 249 -37.06 -15.54 -31.72
C ASN A 249 -36.94 -15.63 -33.26
N LYS A 250 -35.89 -15.04 -33.86
CA LYS A 250 -35.58 -15.09 -35.29
C LYS A 250 -34.46 -16.10 -35.60
N GLY A 251 -33.91 -16.77 -34.59
CA GLY A 251 -32.81 -17.72 -34.72
C GLY A 251 -31.42 -17.08 -34.79
N GLU A 252 -31.31 -15.76 -34.59
CA GLU A 252 -30.03 -15.05 -34.57
C GLU A 252 -29.28 -15.31 -33.26
N LEU A 253 -27.96 -15.42 -33.33
CA LEU A 253 -27.09 -15.69 -32.18
C LEU A 253 -26.67 -14.40 -31.49
N TRP A 254 -26.77 -14.41 -30.16
CA TRP A 254 -26.44 -13.30 -29.28
C TRP A 254 -25.47 -13.77 -28.19
N ILE A 255 -24.44 -12.97 -27.91
CA ILE A 255 -23.63 -13.17 -26.71
C ILE A 255 -24.23 -12.37 -25.57
N LYS A 256 -24.56 -13.05 -24.47
CA LYS A 256 -24.99 -12.46 -23.21
C LYS A 256 -23.96 -12.75 -22.14
N ILE A 257 -23.17 -11.74 -21.78
CA ILE A 257 -22.17 -11.85 -20.72
C ILE A 257 -22.30 -10.70 -19.71
N PHE A 258 -21.89 -10.97 -18.48
CA PHE A 258 -21.68 -9.93 -17.48
C PHE A 258 -20.23 -9.49 -17.54
N LEU A 259 -20.01 -8.22 -17.90
CA LEU A 259 -18.65 -7.70 -18.01
C LEU A 259 -17.95 -7.65 -16.66
N SER A 260 -16.69 -8.07 -16.66
CA SER A 260 -15.73 -7.83 -15.58
C SER A 260 -15.34 -6.36 -15.56
N PHE A 261 -16.13 -5.46 -14.95
CA PHE A 261 -15.69 -4.07 -14.81
C PHE A 261 -14.50 -3.98 -13.84
N HIS A 262 -13.29 -4.01 -14.37
CA HIS A 262 -12.12 -3.46 -13.70
C HIS A 262 -12.09 -1.95 -13.96
N SER A 263 -12.28 -1.19 -12.89
CA SER A 263 -12.66 0.22 -12.82
C SER A 263 -11.62 1.23 -13.32
N SER A 264 -10.93 1.01 -14.45
CA SER A 264 -9.92 1.98 -14.91
C SER A 264 -9.71 2.17 -16.41
N VAL A 265 -10.42 1.50 -17.32
CA VAL A 265 -10.05 1.56 -18.75
C VAL A 265 -11.12 2.14 -19.68
N PHE A 266 -12.41 2.04 -19.37
CA PHE A 266 -13.45 2.59 -20.24
C PHE A 266 -14.07 3.86 -19.65
N SER A 267 -13.62 5.01 -20.15
CA SER A 267 -14.35 6.27 -19.99
C SER A 267 -15.71 6.12 -20.69
N SER A 268 -16.79 6.45 -19.98
CA SER A 268 -18.20 6.31 -20.39
C SER A 268 -18.57 6.98 -21.73
N LYS A 269 -17.67 7.78 -22.31
CA LYS A 269 -17.91 8.54 -23.54
C LYS A 269 -17.97 7.72 -24.83
N ASN A 270 -17.47 6.47 -24.84
CA ASN A 270 -17.49 5.60 -26.03
C ASN A 270 -18.61 4.54 -26.04
N LEU A 271 -19.51 4.54 -25.05
CA LEU A 271 -20.56 3.51 -24.90
C LEU A 271 -21.82 3.71 -25.76
N HIS A 272 -21.85 4.68 -26.67
CA HIS A 272 -23.07 5.04 -27.43
C HIS A 272 -23.63 3.94 -28.35
N ARG A 273 -22.92 2.83 -28.57
CA ARG A 273 -23.41 1.67 -29.34
C ARG A 273 -23.93 0.51 -28.49
N LEU A 274 -23.82 0.60 -27.16
CA LEU A 274 -24.24 -0.45 -26.24
C LEU A 274 -25.44 0.05 -25.46
N ASN A 275 -26.61 -0.54 -25.74
CA ASN A 275 -27.87 -0.22 -25.06
C ASN A 275 -27.73 -0.59 -23.57
N THR A 276 -27.30 0.37 -22.74
CA THR A 276 -26.94 0.16 -21.34
C THR A 276 -27.97 0.85 -20.44
N SER A 277 -29.00 0.10 -20.05
CA SER A 277 -29.83 0.43 -18.89
C SER A 277 -29.16 -0.11 -17.61
N LEU A 278 -29.10 0.74 -16.59
CA LEU A 278 -28.32 0.57 -15.36
C LEU A 278 -28.84 -0.58 -14.46
N ALA A 279 -28.06 -1.66 -14.36
CA ALA A 279 -27.70 -2.40 -13.13
C ALA A 279 -26.97 -3.68 -13.55
N LYS A 280 -25.64 -3.74 -13.36
CA LYS A 280 -24.72 -4.77 -13.92
C LYS A 280 -24.82 -4.83 -15.46
N SER A 281 -23.90 -4.15 -16.14
CA SER A 281 -23.93 -3.92 -17.59
C SER A 281 -23.87 -5.23 -18.37
N MET A 282 -25.03 -5.81 -18.60
CA MET A 282 -25.28 -6.93 -19.47
C MET A 282 -25.17 -6.42 -20.89
N ILE A 283 -24.17 -6.91 -21.63
CA ILE A 283 -24.01 -6.58 -23.04
C ILE A 283 -24.63 -7.70 -23.87
N GLN A 284 -25.39 -7.30 -24.88
CA GLN A 284 -25.89 -8.17 -25.95
C GLN A 284 -25.21 -7.77 -27.25
N ILE A 285 -24.43 -8.67 -27.83
CA ILE A 285 -23.78 -8.47 -29.13
C ILE A 285 -24.44 -9.40 -30.14
N LYS A 286 -24.96 -8.81 -31.21
CA LYS A 286 -25.54 -9.51 -32.35
C LYS A 286 -24.43 -9.90 -33.35
N PHE A 287 -24.50 -11.13 -33.85
CA PHE A 287 -23.71 -11.60 -35.01
C PHE A 287 -24.43 -11.37 -36.32
#